data_AF-A0A2V4AQG1-F1
#
_entry.id   AF-A0A2V4AQG1-F1
#
_cell.length_a   1.000
_cell.length_b   1.000
_cell.length_c   1.000
_cell.angle_alpha   90.00
_cell.angle_beta   90.00
_cell.angle_gamma   90.00
#
_symmetry.space_group_name_H-M   'P 1'
#
loop_
_entity.id
_entity.type
_entity.pdbx_description
1 polymer ?
#
loop_
_entity_poly.entity_id
_entity_poly.type
_entity_poly.pdbx_seq_one_letter_code
_entity_poly.pdbx_strand_id
1 'polypeptide(L)'
;MGQAGAPEAAAGEPVCALEGCDNPLPPPAVDEQGRRKGGRPSSYCCKAHADAASRQRRAAQTAAVMDPLGELRRAAEAFGPVATPVLEALREMTARLDAAGEGALAQVREATEQAAAARAEAEDAVRRAEQAERARDRALAQARDDRAARTEAEKAAQRVAAEAEQAQRDAWSRVAQHERARGAAESAAAASAQARDDLAEQLRVARGRLDEVLAERTSVAGQLESTREELRALTAEQALTAERLEATLARLAAAETEQQRARAEAEQARADAAAARGELDRARERLAAEQAARTLAEARAEHAEADRAAGRARLAETEDQLAKAHARVDLLLADRATDAPDQDAGDPASPSGAEEPAAGA
;
A
#
# COMPACT_ATOMS: atom_id res chain seq x y z
N MET A 1 -91.75 -131.62 58.46
CA MET A 1 -91.55 -132.26 59.79
C MET A 1 -92.58 -131.66 60.73
N GLY A 2 -93.53 -132.34 61.36
CA GLY A 2 -94.12 -133.67 61.35
C GLY A 2 -95.48 -133.42 62.05
N GLN A 3 -96.62 -133.93 61.56
CA GLN A 3 -97.10 -135.29 61.87
C GLN A 3 -97.06 -135.59 63.38
N ALA A 4 -98.04 -136.21 64.00
CA ALA A 4 -99.37 -136.67 63.64
C ALA A 4 -99.97 -137.18 64.96
N GLY A 5 -101.29 -137.32 65.01
CA GLY A 5 -101.95 -138.00 66.11
C GLY A 5 -103.41 -137.61 66.20
N ALA A 6 -104.23 -138.09 65.27
CA ALA A 6 -105.67 -138.19 65.45
C ALA A 6 -106.10 -139.63 65.17
N PRO A 7 -106.89 -140.26 66.05
CA PRO A 7 -107.46 -141.58 65.83
C PRO A 7 -108.78 -141.52 65.07
N GLU A 8 -109.10 -142.68 64.49
CA GLU A 8 -110.25 -143.06 63.68
C GLU A 8 -111.52 -143.23 64.55
N ALA A 9 -112.70 -142.79 64.06
CA ALA A 9 -113.99 -143.15 64.65
C ALA A 9 -115.16 -143.13 63.65
N ALA A 10 -115.64 -144.34 63.35
CA ALA A 10 -117.03 -144.82 63.20
C ALA A 10 -118.09 -144.00 62.44
N ALA A 11 -118.65 -144.63 61.41
CA ALA A 11 -119.78 -144.17 60.60
C ALA A 11 -121.14 -144.38 61.31
N GLY A 12 -121.77 -143.28 61.75
CA GLY A 12 -123.20 -143.20 62.11
C GLY A 12 -124.05 -142.74 60.92
N GLU A 13 -125.38 -142.84 61.03
CA GLU A 13 -126.35 -142.34 60.04
C GLU A 13 -125.98 -140.93 59.55
N PRO A 14 -126.12 -140.63 58.25
CA PRO A 14 -125.69 -139.33 57.74
C PRO A 14 -126.67 -138.25 58.21
N VAL A 15 -126.17 -137.41 59.13
CA VAL A 15 -126.87 -136.29 59.74
C VAL A 15 -126.60 -134.98 59.00
N CYS A 16 -127.48 -134.01 59.18
CA CYS A 16 -127.38 -132.69 58.55
C CYS A 16 -126.05 -131.97 58.87
N ALA A 17 -125.34 -131.46 57.84
CA ALA A 17 -124.02 -130.82 58.00
C ALA A 17 -124.03 -129.37 58.57
N LEU A 18 -125.05 -128.99 59.34
CA LEU A 18 -125.12 -127.68 60.04
C LEU A 18 -124.73 -127.90 61.51
N GLU A 19 -123.77 -127.12 62.02
CA GLU A 19 -123.36 -127.22 63.44
C GLU A 19 -124.58 -127.06 64.37
N GLY A 20 -124.90 -128.12 65.12
CA GLY A 20 -126.03 -128.19 66.05
C GLY A 20 -127.34 -128.81 65.52
N CYS A 21 -127.35 -129.45 64.34
CA CYS A 21 -128.53 -130.13 63.81
C CYS A 21 -128.37 -131.65 63.63
N ASP A 22 -129.08 -132.43 64.44
CA ASP A 22 -129.02 -133.91 64.44
C ASP A 22 -130.13 -134.59 63.60
N ASN A 23 -130.75 -133.89 62.65
CA ASN A 23 -131.80 -134.49 61.82
C ASN A 23 -131.25 -135.39 60.70
N PRO A 24 -131.80 -136.59 60.48
CA PRO A 24 -131.38 -137.50 59.41
C PRO A 24 -131.73 -136.95 58.03
N LEU A 25 -130.91 -137.28 57.03
CA LEU A 25 -131.11 -136.82 55.64
C LEU A 25 -132.31 -137.52 54.97
N PRO A 26 -133.10 -136.82 54.13
CA PRO A 26 -134.23 -137.41 53.42
C PRO A 26 -133.77 -138.49 52.42
N PRO A 27 -134.54 -139.58 52.26
CA PRO A 27 -134.16 -140.69 51.38
C PRO A 27 -134.17 -140.28 49.90
N PRO A 28 -133.30 -140.89 49.07
CA PRO A 28 -133.15 -140.52 47.66
C PRO A 28 -134.37 -140.94 46.83
N ALA A 29 -134.86 -140.02 45.97
CA ALA A 29 -135.99 -140.27 45.08
C ALA A 29 -135.66 -141.32 43.99
N VAL A 30 -136.52 -142.33 43.85
CA VAL A 30 -136.43 -143.43 42.87
C VAL A 30 -137.60 -143.36 41.87
N ASP A 31 -137.39 -143.77 40.63
CA ASP A 31 -138.42 -143.86 39.59
C ASP A 31 -139.23 -145.18 39.66
N GLU A 32 -140.30 -145.29 38.86
CA GLU A 32 -141.22 -146.45 38.83
C GLU A 32 -140.53 -147.78 38.45
N GLN A 33 -139.27 -147.73 37.98
CA GLN A 33 -138.45 -148.91 37.67
C GLN A 33 -137.35 -149.17 38.72
N GLY A 34 -137.46 -148.54 39.89
CA GLY A 34 -136.58 -148.76 41.04
C GLY A 34 -135.16 -148.22 40.86
N ARG A 35 -134.92 -147.37 39.85
CA ARG A 35 -133.61 -146.73 39.61
C ARG A 35 -133.61 -145.32 40.16
N ARG A 36 -132.46 -144.89 40.69
CA ARG A 36 -132.30 -143.55 41.27
C ARG A 36 -132.44 -142.50 40.17
N LYS A 37 -133.36 -141.55 40.36
CA LYS A 37 -133.48 -140.37 39.49
C LYS A 37 -132.26 -139.48 39.75
N GLY A 38 -131.42 -139.28 38.73
CA GLY A 38 -130.12 -138.62 38.84
C GLY A 38 -130.13 -137.27 39.59
N GLY A 39 -129.26 -137.17 40.61
CA GLY A 39 -128.99 -135.96 41.41
C GLY A 39 -128.08 -136.28 42.61
N ARG A 40 -127.15 -135.38 42.97
CA ARG A 40 -126.16 -135.55 44.06
C ARG A 40 -126.88 -135.56 45.44
N PRO A 41 -126.50 -136.44 46.40
CA PRO A 41 -127.18 -136.51 47.70
C PRO A 41 -127.15 -135.15 48.42
N SER A 42 -128.26 -134.71 49.00
CA SER A 42 -128.32 -133.45 49.74
C SER A 42 -127.57 -133.57 51.07
N SER A 43 -126.62 -132.69 51.34
CA SER A 43 -125.84 -132.67 52.59
C SER A 43 -126.60 -132.10 53.80
N TYR A 44 -127.83 -131.65 53.60
CA TYR A 44 -128.65 -130.97 54.60
C TYR A 44 -130.06 -131.55 54.58
N CYS A 45 -130.68 -131.67 55.76
CA CYS A 45 -132.03 -132.23 55.88
C CYS A 45 -133.10 -131.33 55.25
N CYS A 46 -132.83 -130.03 55.10
CA CYS A 46 -133.68 -129.07 54.40
C CYS A 46 -132.87 -127.90 53.81
N LYS A 47 -133.47 -127.16 52.87
CA LYS A 47 -132.86 -125.98 52.23
C LYS A 47 -132.50 -124.88 53.25
N ALA A 48 -133.30 -124.71 54.30
CA ALA A 48 -133.06 -123.70 55.33
C ALA A 48 -131.71 -123.91 56.06
N HIS A 49 -131.30 -125.16 56.26
CA HIS A 49 -130.04 -125.48 56.92
C HIS A 49 -128.83 -125.33 55.98
N ALA A 50 -129.00 -125.57 54.68
CA ALA A 50 -127.98 -125.22 53.69
C ALA A 50 -127.70 -123.70 53.68
N ASP A 51 -128.76 -122.88 53.75
CA ASP A 51 -128.65 -121.42 53.78
C ASP A 51 -128.07 -120.89 55.10
N ALA A 52 -128.42 -121.50 56.24
CA ALA A 52 -127.84 -121.15 57.54
C ALA A 52 -126.33 -121.45 57.60
N ALA A 53 -125.90 -122.60 57.12
CA ALA A 53 -124.48 -122.97 57.06
C ALA A 53 -123.67 -122.07 56.12
N SER A 54 -124.30 -121.55 55.04
CA SER A 54 -123.68 -120.56 54.16
C SER A 54 -123.48 -119.20 54.84
N ARG A 55 -124.44 -118.76 55.67
CA ARG A 55 -124.33 -117.50 56.43
C ARG A 55 -123.26 -117.59 57.52
N GLN A 56 -123.19 -118.70 58.24
CA GLN A 56 -122.21 -118.92 59.30
C GLN A 56 -120.77 -118.93 58.76
N ARG A 57 -120.53 -119.58 57.60
CA ARG A 57 -119.22 -119.55 56.92
C ARG A 57 -118.79 -118.14 56.48
N ARG A 58 -119.73 -117.31 55.99
CA ARG A 58 -119.43 -115.93 55.61
C ARG A 58 -119.10 -115.05 56.82
N ALA A 59 -119.83 -115.19 57.93
CA ALA A 59 -119.54 -114.45 59.16
C ALA A 59 -118.16 -114.78 59.75
N ALA A 60 -117.75 -116.04 59.75
CA ALA A 60 -116.44 -116.47 60.26
C ALA A 60 -115.25 -115.92 59.42
N GLN A 61 -115.40 -115.86 58.09
CA GLN A 61 -114.36 -115.27 57.23
C GLN A 61 -114.22 -113.74 57.42
N THR A 62 -115.30 -113.02 57.72
CA THR A 62 -115.23 -111.58 58.00
C THR A 62 -114.57 -111.28 59.35
N ALA A 63 -114.84 -112.09 60.39
CA ALA A 63 -114.20 -111.92 61.70
C ALA A 63 -112.68 -112.12 61.67
N ALA A 64 -112.19 -113.12 60.90
CA ALA A 64 -110.76 -113.42 60.79
C ALA A 64 -109.91 -112.30 60.15
N VAL A 65 -110.53 -111.36 59.42
CA VAL A 65 -109.84 -110.22 58.79
C VAL A 65 -110.01 -108.93 59.60
N MET A 66 -111.19 -108.73 60.20
CA MET A 66 -111.52 -107.46 60.85
C MET A 66 -110.96 -107.34 62.28
N ASP A 67 -110.82 -108.44 63.02
CA ASP A 67 -110.25 -108.43 64.37
C ASP A 67 -108.77 -107.99 64.41
N PRO A 68 -107.85 -108.54 63.59
CA PRO A 68 -106.46 -108.09 63.60
C PRO A 68 -106.29 -106.64 63.13
N LEU A 69 -107.18 -106.12 62.27
CA LEU A 69 -107.18 -104.71 61.88
C LEU A 69 -107.66 -103.79 63.02
N GLY A 70 -108.56 -104.27 63.88
CA GLY A 70 -109.00 -103.56 65.08
C GLY A 70 -107.93 -103.48 66.17
N GLU A 71 -107.06 -104.49 66.27
CA GLU A 71 -105.91 -104.47 67.20
C GLU A 71 -104.77 -103.57 66.70
N LEU A 72 -104.47 -103.60 65.39
CA LEU A 72 -103.48 -102.70 64.78
C LEU A 72 -103.91 -101.23 64.87
N ARG A 73 -105.21 -100.95 64.75
CA ARG A 73 -105.76 -99.61 64.95
C ARG A 73 -105.66 -99.14 66.40
N ARG A 74 -105.99 -100.01 67.38
CA ARG A 74 -105.84 -99.68 68.81
C ARG A 74 -104.38 -99.48 69.23
N ALA A 75 -103.46 -100.28 68.68
CA ALA A 75 -102.02 -100.08 68.90
C ALA A 75 -101.53 -98.76 68.30
N ALA A 76 -101.98 -98.38 67.10
CA ALA A 76 -101.66 -97.10 66.48
C ALA A 76 -102.26 -95.90 67.24
N GLU A 77 -103.49 -96.02 67.74
CA GLU A 77 -104.15 -94.99 68.56
C GLU A 77 -103.48 -94.83 69.95
N ALA A 78 -102.92 -95.89 70.53
CA ALA A 78 -102.15 -95.83 71.78
C ALA A 78 -100.71 -95.28 71.58
N PHE A 79 -100.09 -95.50 70.41
CA PHE A 79 -98.74 -95.02 70.10
C PHE A 79 -98.71 -93.57 69.61
N GLY A 80 -99.79 -93.08 68.98
CA GLY A 80 -99.89 -91.72 68.46
C GLY A 80 -99.54 -90.61 69.47
N PRO A 81 -100.11 -90.62 70.71
CA PRO A 81 -99.84 -89.60 71.71
C PRO A 81 -98.38 -89.57 72.20
N VAL A 82 -97.67 -90.70 72.14
CA VAL A 82 -96.27 -90.83 72.60
C VAL A 82 -95.28 -90.58 71.46
N ALA A 83 -95.63 -90.95 70.23
CA ALA A 83 -94.79 -90.75 69.06
C ALA A 83 -94.82 -89.30 68.53
N THR A 84 -95.92 -88.58 68.70
CA THR A 84 -96.07 -87.20 68.18
C THR A 84 -95.04 -86.24 68.78
N PRO A 85 -94.82 -86.17 70.11
CA PRO A 85 -93.79 -85.30 70.69
C PRO A 85 -92.37 -85.67 70.25
N VAL A 86 -92.09 -86.96 70.03
CA VAL A 86 -90.78 -87.43 69.57
C VAL A 86 -90.54 -87.05 68.11
N LEU A 87 -91.54 -87.21 67.24
CA LEU A 87 -91.45 -86.79 65.84
C LEU A 87 -91.37 -85.27 65.71
N GLU A 88 -92.06 -84.51 66.57
CA GLU A 88 -91.94 -83.06 66.64
C GLU A 88 -90.55 -82.64 67.12
N ALA A 89 -90.01 -83.28 68.18
CA ALA A 89 -88.64 -83.02 68.65
C ALA A 89 -87.58 -83.38 67.61
N LEU A 90 -87.76 -84.47 66.85
CA LEU A 90 -86.88 -84.83 65.74
C LEU A 90 -86.99 -83.82 64.59
N ARG A 91 -88.19 -83.38 64.21
CA ARG A 91 -88.38 -82.32 63.20
C ARG A 91 -87.77 -81.00 63.65
N GLU A 92 -87.93 -80.63 64.92
CA GLU A 92 -87.31 -79.44 65.50
C GLU A 92 -85.79 -79.55 65.53
N MET A 93 -85.25 -80.73 65.89
CA MET A 93 -83.80 -80.98 65.85
C MET A 93 -83.27 -80.93 64.42
N THR A 94 -83.96 -81.51 63.44
CA THR A 94 -83.61 -81.40 62.02
C THR A 94 -83.66 -79.95 61.56
N ALA A 95 -84.70 -79.20 61.91
CA ALA A 95 -84.81 -77.78 61.57
C ALA A 95 -83.69 -76.93 62.21
N ARG A 96 -83.29 -77.22 63.45
CA ARG A 96 -82.15 -76.57 64.11
C ARG A 96 -80.82 -76.93 63.46
N LEU A 97 -80.64 -78.18 63.03
CA LEU A 97 -79.44 -78.63 62.31
C LEU A 97 -79.38 -78.02 60.90
N ASP A 98 -80.50 -77.93 60.19
CA ASP A 98 -80.60 -77.27 58.89
C ASP A 98 -80.30 -75.77 59.03
N ALA A 99 -80.89 -75.08 60.01
CA ALA A 99 -80.59 -73.68 60.29
C ALA A 99 -79.13 -73.44 60.69
N ALA A 100 -78.53 -74.35 61.47
CA ALA A 100 -77.11 -74.29 61.81
C ALA A 100 -76.22 -74.56 60.59
N GLY A 101 -76.62 -75.49 59.72
CA GLY A 101 -75.94 -75.79 58.46
C GLY A 101 -75.99 -74.63 57.47
N GLU A 102 -77.17 -74.03 57.30
CA GLU A 102 -77.37 -72.81 56.50
C GLU A 102 -76.57 -71.64 57.05
N GLY A 103 -76.57 -71.44 58.39
CA GLY A 103 -75.78 -70.40 59.05
C GLY A 103 -74.27 -70.62 58.88
N ALA A 104 -73.77 -71.85 59.03
CA ALA A 104 -72.37 -72.18 58.82
C ALA A 104 -71.96 -72.01 57.34
N LEU A 105 -72.81 -72.42 56.39
CA LEU A 105 -72.58 -72.21 54.97
C LEU A 105 -72.60 -70.72 54.60
N ALA A 106 -73.50 -69.94 55.20
CA ALA A 106 -73.54 -68.49 55.01
C ALA A 106 -72.26 -67.81 55.55
N GLN A 107 -71.78 -68.20 56.74
CA GLN A 107 -70.51 -67.71 57.29
C GLN A 107 -69.31 -68.09 56.43
N VAL A 108 -69.27 -69.31 55.89
CA VAL A 108 -68.20 -69.72 54.97
C VAL A 108 -68.27 -68.92 53.68
N ARG A 109 -69.46 -68.69 53.10
CA ARG A 109 -69.63 -67.87 51.91
C ARG A 109 -69.16 -66.43 52.16
N GLU A 110 -69.62 -65.80 53.24
CA GLU A 110 -69.21 -64.46 53.62
C GLU A 110 -67.69 -64.38 53.84
N ALA A 111 -67.09 -65.33 54.56
CA ALA A 111 -65.64 -65.38 54.76
C ALA A 111 -64.88 -65.59 53.45
N THR A 112 -65.41 -66.40 52.51
CA THR A 112 -64.79 -66.58 51.18
C THR A 112 -64.90 -65.34 50.32
N GLU A 113 -66.02 -64.62 50.37
CA GLU A 113 -66.22 -63.35 49.66
C GLU A 113 -65.31 -62.27 50.23
N GLN A 114 -65.22 -62.14 51.56
CA GLN A 114 -64.31 -61.22 52.23
C GLN A 114 -62.84 -61.54 51.91
N ALA A 115 -62.45 -62.82 51.92
CA ALA A 115 -61.10 -63.24 51.56
C ALA A 115 -60.79 -62.96 50.08
N ALA A 116 -61.75 -63.14 49.18
CA ALA A 116 -61.61 -62.81 47.77
C ALA A 116 -61.47 -61.29 47.56
N ALA A 117 -62.29 -60.48 48.24
CA ALA A 117 -62.20 -59.03 48.23
C ALA A 117 -60.84 -58.54 48.77
N ALA A 118 -60.39 -59.05 49.92
CA ALA A 118 -59.10 -58.70 50.50
C ALA A 118 -57.92 -59.07 49.58
N ARG A 119 -58.00 -60.21 48.87
CA ARG A 119 -56.99 -60.59 47.86
C ARG A 119 -57.00 -59.65 46.67
N ALA A 120 -58.17 -59.31 46.14
CA ALA A 120 -58.30 -58.36 45.04
C ALA A 120 -57.75 -56.97 45.42
N GLU A 121 -58.07 -56.47 46.62
CA GLU A 121 -57.53 -55.21 47.14
C GLU A 121 -56.00 -55.26 47.33
N ALA A 122 -55.45 -56.38 47.80
CA ALA A 122 -54.01 -56.57 47.93
C ALA A 122 -53.31 -56.56 46.57
N GLU A 123 -53.85 -57.27 45.58
CA GLU A 123 -53.33 -57.27 44.21
C GLU A 123 -53.42 -55.87 43.57
N ASP A 124 -54.52 -55.14 43.78
CA ASP A 124 -54.67 -53.74 43.35
C ASP A 124 -53.64 -52.83 44.00
N ALA A 125 -53.38 -53.00 45.30
CA ALA A 125 -52.35 -52.26 46.02
C ALA A 125 -50.95 -52.53 45.47
N VAL A 126 -50.62 -53.80 45.19
CA VAL A 126 -49.35 -54.18 44.55
C VAL A 126 -49.23 -53.55 43.16
N ARG A 127 -50.26 -53.63 42.31
CA ARG A 127 -50.23 -53.00 40.98
C ARG A 127 -50.03 -51.48 41.05
N ARG A 128 -50.67 -50.79 42.00
CA ARG A 128 -50.47 -49.35 42.23
C ARG A 128 -49.05 -49.04 42.71
N ALA A 129 -48.50 -49.86 43.62
CA ALA A 129 -47.13 -49.70 44.10
C ALA A 129 -46.12 -49.86 42.96
N GLU A 130 -46.22 -50.91 42.15
CA GLU A 130 -45.35 -51.11 40.99
C GLU A 130 -45.49 -49.98 39.95
N GLN A 131 -46.71 -49.49 39.71
CA GLN A 131 -46.91 -48.36 38.81
C GLN A 131 -46.24 -47.08 39.35
N ALA A 132 -46.32 -46.84 40.65
CA ALA A 132 -45.65 -45.72 41.31
C ALA A 132 -44.12 -45.85 41.24
N GLU A 133 -43.57 -47.05 41.42
CA GLU A 133 -42.14 -47.32 41.26
C GLU A 133 -41.68 -47.08 39.81
N ARG A 134 -42.42 -47.62 38.83
CA ARG A 134 -42.15 -47.36 37.40
C ARG A 134 -42.26 -45.87 37.04
N ALA A 135 -43.16 -45.13 37.67
CA ALA A 135 -43.26 -43.68 37.48
C ALA A 135 -42.08 -42.94 38.10
N ARG A 136 -41.67 -43.32 39.33
CA ARG A 136 -40.49 -42.78 40.01
C ARG A 136 -39.22 -43.02 39.20
N ASP A 137 -39.01 -44.24 38.73
CA ASP A 137 -37.79 -44.61 38.01
C ASP A 137 -37.70 -43.87 36.66
N ARG A 138 -38.83 -43.70 35.96
CA ARG A 138 -38.90 -42.83 34.76
C ARG A 138 -38.60 -41.37 35.08
N ALA A 139 -39.13 -40.83 36.17
CA ALA A 139 -38.85 -39.45 36.58
C ALA A 139 -37.37 -39.24 36.95
N LEU A 140 -36.74 -40.22 37.60
CA LEU A 140 -35.31 -40.19 37.92
C LEU A 140 -34.44 -40.29 36.66
N ALA A 141 -34.81 -41.13 35.70
CA ALA A 141 -34.12 -41.20 34.40
C ALA A 141 -34.23 -39.87 33.66
N GLN A 142 -35.43 -39.31 33.51
CA GLN A 142 -35.64 -38.00 32.88
C GLN A 142 -34.84 -36.90 33.57
N ALA A 143 -34.81 -36.86 34.91
CA ALA A 143 -34.04 -35.87 35.65
C ALA A 143 -32.52 -35.99 35.43
N ARG A 144 -32.00 -37.19 35.17
CA ARG A 144 -30.58 -37.40 34.81
C ARG A 144 -30.31 -36.93 33.39
N ASP A 145 -31.19 -37.25 32.45
CA ASP A 145 -31.07 -36.83 31.05
C ASP A 145 -31.16 -35.30 30.93
N ASP A 146 -32.08 -34.66 31.64
CA ASP A 146 -32.21 -33.20 31.69
C ASP A 146 -30.95 -32.53 32.26
N ARG A 147 -30.34 -33.10 33.31
CA ARG A 147 -29.08 -32.61 33.87
C ARG A 147 -27.93 -32.75 32.89
N ALA A 148 -27.82 -33.91 32.23
CA ALA A 148 -26.80 -34.14 31.21
C ALA A 148 -26.96 -33.16 30.03
N ALA A 149 -28.19 -32.98 29.55
CA ALA A 149 -28.51 -32.03 28.48
C ALA A 149 -28.17 -30.58 28.87
N ARG A 150 -28.46 -30.16 30.10
CA ARG A 150 -28.08 -28.83 30.61
C ARG A 150 -26.57 -28.66 30.67
N THR A 151 -25.84 -29.64 31.21
CA THR A 151 -24.38 -29.59 31.27
C THR A 151 -23.74 -29.54 29.87
N GLU A 152 -24.26 -30.29 28.90
CA GLU A 152 -23.75 -30.22 27.53
C GLU A 152 -24.10 -28.89 26.83
N ALA A 153 -25.30 -28.34 27.08
CA ALA A 153 -25.68 -27.01 26.61
C ALA A 153 -24.79 -25.91 27.22
N GLU A 154 -24.48 -25.98 28.52
CA GLU A 154 -23.58 -25.04 29.20
C GLU A 154 -22.15 -25.13 28.63
N LYS A 155 -21.61 -26.33 28.43
CA LYS A 155 -20.31 -26.51 27.78
C LYS A 155 -20.30 -25.98 26.35
N ALA A 156 -21.36 -26.20 25.59
CA ALA A 156 -21.49 -25.66 24.23
C ALA A 156 -21.53 -24.13 24.23
N ALA A 157 -22.29 -23.53 25.15
CA ALA A 157 -22.34 -22.08 25.31
C ALA A 157 -20.98 -21.50 25.72
N GLN A 158 -20.25 -22.15 26.62
CA GLN A 158 -18.89 -21.75 27.00
C GLN A 158 -17.91 -21.81 25.83
N ARG A 159 -17.98 -22.85 24.99
CA ARG A 159 -17.14 -22.96 23.78
C ARG A 159 -17.43 -21.82 22.81
N VAL A 160 -18.71 -21.56 22.51
CA VAL A 160 -19.11 -20.48 21.61
C VAL A 160 -18.69 -19.11 22.17
N ALA A 161 -18.82 -18.89 23.48
CA ALA A 161 -18.35 -17.66 24.11
C ALA A 161 -16.82 -17.49 23.98
N ALA A 162 -16.05 -18.55 24.26
CA ALA A 162 -14.59 -18.52 24.12
C ALA A 162 -14.13 -18.29 22.67
N GLU A 163 -14.79 -18.93 21.70
CA GLU A 163 -14.55 -18.73 20.27
C GLU A 163 -14.88 -17.29 19.83
N ALA A 164 -16.00 -16.73 20.32
CA ALA A 164 -16.39 -15.35 20.03
C ALA A 164 -15.39 -14.34 20.61
N GLU A 165 -14.93 -14.55 21.85
CA GLU A 165 -13.88 -13.70 22.45
C GLU A 165 -12.55 -13.80 21.70
N GLN A 166 -12.16 -15.00 21.25
CA GLN A 166 -10.96 -15.18 20.46
C GLN A 166 -11.08 -14.46 19.11
N ALA A 167 -12.20 -14.64 18.41
CA ALA A 167 -12.47 -13.93 17.16
C ALA A 167 -12.45 -12.41 17.34
N GLN A 168 -12.96 -11.91 18.47
CA GLN A 168 -12.90 -10.50 18.82
C GLN A 168 -11.45 -10.02 19.05
N ARG A 169 -10.65 -10.78 19.81
CA ARG A 169 -9.22 -10.46 20.02
C ARG A 169 -8.44 -10.45 18.71
N ASP A 170 -8.70 -11.42 17.84
CA ASP A 170 -8.06 -11.52 16.52
C ASP A 170 -8.46 -10.35 15.62
N ALA A 171 -9.74 -9.96 15.62
CA ALA A 171 -10.24 -8.80 14.89
C ALA A 171 -9.58 -7.49 15.38
N TRP A 172 -9.49 -7.27 16.69
CA TRP A 172 -8.79 -6.12 17.25
C TRP A 172 -7.30 -6.11 16.92
N SER A 173 -6.64 -7.26 16.95
CA SER A 173 -5.24 -7.40 16.56
C SER A 173 -5.02 -7.01 15.10
N ARG A 174 -5.91 -7.47 14.20
CA ARG A 174 -5.88 -7.09 12.77
C ARG A 174 -6.12 -5.60 12.56
N VAL A 175 -7.11 -5.00 13.25
CA VAL A 175 -7.35 -3.55 13.21
C VAL A 175 -6.10 -2.79 13.66
N ALA A 176 -5.50 -3.18 14.78
CA ALA A 176 -4.28 -2.54 15.27
C ALA A 176 -3.09 -2.69 14.29
N GLN A 177 -2.98 -3.83 13.60
CA GLN A 177 -1.97 -4.02 12.55
C GLN A 177 -2.22 -3.09 11.34
N HIS A 178 -3.47 -2.98 10.88
CA HIS A 178 -3.83 -2.09 9.78
C HIS A 178 -3.62 -0.62 10.13
N GLU A 179 -3.97 -0.18 11.33
CA GLU A 179 -3.70 1.19 11.79
C GLU A 179 -2.20 1.49 11.88
N ARG A 180 -1.39 0.55 12.37
CA ARG A 180 0.09 0.70 12.35
C ARG A 180 0.63 0.78 10.93
N ALA A 181 0.16 -0.08 10.03
CA ALA A 181 0.58 -0.09 8.62
C ALA A 181 0.16 1.21 7.92
N ARG A 182 -1.05 1.70 8.18
CA ARG A 182 -1.56 2.98 7.68
C ARG A 182 -0.71 4.14 8.19
N GLY A 183 -0.44 4.22 9.49
CA GLY A 183 0.42 5.26 10.06
C GLY A 183 1.84 5.25 9.49
N ALA A 184 2.41 4.06 9.25
CA ALA A 184 3.70 3.92 8.60
C ALA A 184 3.67 4.41 7.13
N ALA A 185 2.61 4.10 6.39
CA ALA A 185 2.43 4.55 5.02
C ALA A 185 2.23 6.08 4.92
N GLU A 186 1.43 6.66 5.82
CA GLU A 186 1.21 8.11 5.91
C GLU A 186 2.51 8.85 6.26
N SER A 187 3.29 8.33 7.22
CA SER A 187 4.61 8.88 7.57
C SER A 187 5.60 8.79 6.40
N ALA A 188 5.65 7.66 5.69
CA ALA A 188 6.50 7.50 4.51
C ALA A 188 6.10 8.45 3.36
N ALA A 189 4.79 8.67 3.17
CA ALA A 189 4.28 9.62 2.18
C ALA A 189 4.66 11.07 2.54
N ALA A 190 4.54 11.45 3.82
CA ALA A 190 4.95 12.76 4.30
C ALA A 190 6.47 12.98 4.14
N ALA A 191 7.29 12.00 4.51
CA ALA A 191 8.74 12.05 4.30
C ALA A 191 9.12 12.17 2.82
N SER A 192 8.41 11.46 1.94
CA SER A 192 8.61 11.55 0.49
C SER A 192 8.15 12.89 -0.09
N ALA A 193 7.11 13.51 0.46
CA ALA A 193 6.71 14.88 0.09
C ALA A 193 7.79 15.89 0.49
N GLN A 194 8.25 15.84 1.75
CA GLN A 194 9.31 16.72 2.23
C GLN A 194 10.59 16.58 1.40
N ALA A 195 11.02 15.36 1.09
CA ALA A 195 12.20 15.13 0.27
C ALA A 195 12.07 15.70 -1.14
N ARG A 196 10.87 15.66 -1.75
CA ARG A 196 10.61 16.29 -3.05
C ARG A 196 10.66 17.80 -2.97
N ASP A 197 10.10 18.39 -1.92
CA ASP A 197 10.10 19.85 -1.72
C ASP A 197 11.53 20.37 -1.47
N ASP A 198 12.31 19.65 -0.66
CA ASP A 198 13.73 19.96 -0.40
C ASP A 198 14.56 19.88 -1.69
N LEU A 199 14.35 18.86 -2.52
CA LEU A 199 15.02 18.73 -3.82
C LEU A 199 14.58 19.83 -4.80
N ALA A 200 13.31 20.23 -4.78
CA ALA A 200 12.81 21.31 -5.62
C ALA A 200 13.41 22.68 -5.21
N GLU A 201 13.58 22.93 -3.91
CA GLU A 201 14.30 24.10 -3.39
C GLU A 201 15.78 24.07 -3.81
N GLN A 202 16.48 22.94 -3.60
CA GLN A 202 17.87 22.79 -4.02
C GLN A 202 18.05 23.04 -5.53
N LEU A 203 17.12 22.54 -6.36
CA LEU A 203 17.14 22.78 -7.80
C LEU A 203 16.92 24.26 -8.14
N ARG A 204 16.02 24.96 -7.43
CA ARG A 204 15.81 26.42 -7.62
C ARG A 204 17.06 27.20 -7.26
N VAL A 205 17.69 26.90 -6.12
CA VAL A 205 18.94 27.53 -5.69
C VAL A 205 20.08 27.25 -6.69
N ALA A 206 20.23 26.01 -7.15
CA ALA A 206 21.26 25.65 -8.12
C ALA A 206 21.07 26.36 -9.47
N ARG A 207 19.82 26.50 -9.93
CA ARG A 207 19.50 27.30 -11.13
C ARG A 207 19.84 28.77 -10.94
N GLY A 208 19.46 29.37 -9.81
CA GLY A 208 19.82 30.76 -9.50
C GLY A 208 21.33 31.00 -9.51
N ARG A 209 22.11 30.10 -8.89
CA ARG A 209 23.58 30.16 -8.93
C ARG A 209 24.15 30.00 -10.34
N LEU A 210 23.56 29.13 -11.17
CA LEU A 210 23.99 28.98 -12.56
C LEU A 210 23.72 30.27 -13.35
N ASP A 211 22.55 30.87 -13.17
CA ASP A 211 22.18 32.12 -13.83
C ASP A 211 23.10 33.27 -13.40
N GLU A 212 23.45 33.36 -12.11
CA GLU A 212 24.45 34.29 -11.58
C GLU A 212 25.83 34.09 -12.24
N VAL A 213 26.33 32.86 -12.30
CA VAL A 213 27.61 32.54 -12.93
C VAL A 213 27.60 32.86 -14.43
N LEU A 214 26.48 32.62 -15.13
CA LEU A 214 26.33 32.97 -16.55
C LEU A 214 26.31 34.49 -16.75
N ALA A 215 25.66 35.24 -15.87
CA ALA A 215 25.66 36.70 -15.89
C ALA A 215 27.06 37.26 -15.62
N GLU A 216 27.77 36.74 -14.61
CA GLU A 216 29.16 37.10 -14.30
C GLU A 216 30.09 36.80 -15.49
N ARG A 217 29.99 35.60 -16.08
CA ARG A 217 30.75 35.23 -17.27
C ARG A 217 30.51 36.21 -18.42
N THR A 218 29.26 36.60 -18.65
CA THR A 218 28.90 37.54 -19.72
C THR A 218 29.47 38.93 -19.45
N SER A 219 29.40 39.40 -18.19
CA SER A 219 30.00 40.66 -17.76
C SER A 219 31.52 40.68 -17.95
N VAL A 220 32.22 39.64 -17.48
CA VAL A 220 33.68 39.50 -17.62
C VAL A 220 34.08 39.40 -19.10
N ALA A 221 33.32 38.69 -19.93
CA ALA A 221 33.56 38.64 -21.37
C ALA A 221 33.43 40.02 -22.02
N GLY A 222 32.44 40.83 -21.62
CA GLY A 222 32.30 42.22 -22.07
C GLY A 222 33.46 43.10 -21.63
N GLN A 223 33.90 42.99 -20.37
CA GLN A 223 35.08 43.70 -19.86
C GLN A 223 36.36 43.31 -20.61
N LEU A 224 36.53 42.03 -20.92
CA LEU A 224 37.67 41.54 -21.70
C LEU A 224 37.70 42.10 -23.12
N GLU A 225 36.54 42.23 -23.78
CA GLU A 225 36.51 42.82 -25.12
C GLU A 225 36.77 44.34 -25.06
N SER A 226 36.18 45.06 -24.10
CA SER A 226 36.47 46.49 -23.87
C SER A 226 37.95 46.74 -23.64
N THR A 227 38.59 45.97 -22.74
CA THR A 227 40.03 46.10 -22.47
C THR A 227 40.91 45.75 -23.68
N ARG A 228 40.49 44.80 -24.53
CA ARG A 228 41.18 44.52 -25.79
C ARG A 228 41.07 45.68 -26.78
N GLU A 229 39.90 46.31 -26.88
CA GLU A 229 39.69 47.49 -27.71
C GLU A 229 40.53 48.67 -27.23
N GLU A 230 40.55 48.94 -25.92
CA GLU A 230 41.41 49.95 -25.30
C GLU A 230 42.89 49.67 -25.57
N LEU A 231 43.35 48.43 -25.42
CA LEU A 231 44.72 48.04 -25.71
C LEU A 231 45.07 48.25 -27.19
N ARG A 232 44.18 47.90 -28.12
CA ARG A 232 44.37 48.18 -29.57
C ARG A 232 44.48 49.68 -29.83
N ALA A 233 43.62 50.49 -29.20
CA ALA A 233 43.65 51.94 -29.35
C ALA A 233 44.95 52.55 -28.80
N LEU A 234 45.38 52.15 -27.61
CA LEU A 234 46.64 52.58 -27.01
C LEU A 234 47.85 52.14 -27.84
N THR A 235 47.82 50.93 -28.41
CA THR A 235 48.91 50.45 -29.29
C THR A 235 48.99 51.29 -30.57
N ALA A 236 47.85 51.66 -31.16
CA ALA A 236 47.81 52.54 -32.33
C ALA A 236 48.27 53.96 -32.00
N GLU A 237 47.89 54.50 -30.85
CA GLU A 237 48.37 55.80 -30.36
C GLU A 237 49.88 55.76 -30.13
N GLN A 238 50.39 54.70 -29.49
CA GLN A 238 51.83 54.50 -29.30
C GLN A 238 52.58 54.48 -30.64
N ALA A 239 52.09 53.75 -31.64
CA ALA A 239 52.68 53.71 -32.97
C ALA A 239 52.73 55.12 -33.61
N LEU A 240 51.62 55.87 -33.55
CA LEU A 240 51.57 57.25 -34.06
C LEU A 240 52.53 58.18 -33.31
N THR A 241 52.66 58.05 -31.99
CA THR A 241 53.62 58.86 -31.21
C THR A 241 55.06 58.51 -31.54
N ALA A 242 55.37 57.23 -31.78
CA ALA A 242 56.68 56.77 -32.21
C ALA A 242 57.04 57.32 -33.61
N GLU A 243 56.11 57.26 -34.56
CA GLU A 243 56.28 57.86 -35.90
C GLU A 243 56.50 59.38 -35.82
N ARG A 244 55.72 60.07 -34.98
CA ARG A 244 55.91 61.52 -34.74
C ARG A 244 57.27 61.81 -34.13
N LEU A 245 57.71 61.02 -33.15
CA LEU A 245 59.02 61.17 -32.54
C LEU A 245 60.14 60.98 -33.57
N GLU A 246 60.08 59.91 -34.37
CA GLU A 246 61.04 59.65 -35.45
C GLU A 246 61.08 60.80 -36.46
N ALA A 247 59.91 61.28 -36.90
CA ALA A 247 59.82 62.44 -37.79
C ALA A 247 60.41 63.71 -37.16
N THR A 248 60.20 63.96 -35.86
CA THR A 248 60.81 65.11 -35.17
C THR A 248 62.33 64.98 -35.03
N LEU A 249 62.83 63.77 -34.76
CA LEU A 249 64.27 63.49 -34.70
C LEU A 249 64.92 63.67 -36.08
N ALA A 250 64.28 63.22 -37.15
CA ALA A 250 64.76 63.44 -38.51
C ALA A 250 64.79 64.93 -38.89
N ARG A 251 63.76 65.70 -38.51
CA ARG A 251 63.75 67.17 -38.70
C ARG A 251 64.84 67.86 -37.88
N LEU A 252 65.09 67.42 -36.66
CA LEU A 252 66.16 67.95 -35.81
C LEU A 252 67.53 67.68 -36.47
N ALA A 253 67.80 66.46 -36.90
CA ALA A 253 69.05 66.09 -37.58
C ALA A 253 69.26 66.89 -38.88
N ALA A 254 68.19 67.10 -39.67
CA ALA A 254 68.23 67.95 -40.86
C ALA A 254 68.55 69.41 -40.50
N ALA A 255 67.91 69.95 -39.47
CA ALA A 255 68.17 71.31 -38.98
C ALA A 255 69.60 71.48 -38.44
N GLU A 256 70.14 70.49 -37.74
CA GLU A 256 71.54 70.47 -37.29
C GLU A 256 72.50 70.44 -38.47
N THR A 257 72.20 69.65 -39.52
CA THR A 257 73.00 69.59 -40.74
C THR A 257 72.98 70.94 -41.49
N GLU A 258 71.81 71.54 -41.65
CA GLU A 258 71.67 72.88 -42.24
C GLU A 258 72.38 73.95 -41.38
N GLN A 259 72.32 73.86 -40.04
CA GLN A 259 73.05 74.76 -39.16
C GLN A 259 74.57 74.60 -39.33
N GLN A 260 75.08 73.37 -39.42
CA GLN A 260 76.50 73.10 -39.67
C GLN A 260 76.94 73.63 -41.03
N ARG A 261 76.12 73.43 -42.06
CA ARG A 261 76.34 73.97 -43.40
C ARG A 261 76.37 75.50 -43.41
N ALA A 262 75.39 76.14 -42.79
CA ALA A 262 75.34 77.59 -42.67
C ALA A 262 76.54 78.16 -41.88
N ARG A 263 77.03 77.44 -40.86
CA ARG A 263 78.28 77.78 -40.16
C ARG A 263 79.50 77.68 -41.07
N ALA A 264 79.64 76.59 -41.82
CA ALA A 264 80.73 76.40 -42.77
C ALA A 264 80.69 77.45 -43.89
N GLU A 265 79.52 77.77 -44.44
CA GLU A 265 79.32 78.83 -45.43
C GLU A 265 79.66 80.21 -44.85
N ALA A 266 79.29 80.49 -43.60
CA ALA A 266 79.66 81.73 -42.92
C ALA A 266 81.18 81.82 -42.64
N GLU A 267 81.83 80.72 -42.29
CA GLU A 267 83.29 80.64 -42.13
C GLU A 267 84.00 80.84 -43.47
N GLN A 268 83.52 80.20 -44.54
CA GLN A 268 84.03 80.39 -45.89
C GLN A 268 83.86 81.84 -46.36
N ALA A 269 82.68 82.44 -46.18
CA ALA A 269 82.44 83.84 -46.52
C ALA A 269 83.34 84.80 -45.73
N ARG A 270 83.66 84.49 -44.46
CA ARG A 270 84.64 85.26 -43.68
C ARG A 270 86.06 85.09 -44.23
N ALA A 271 86.45 83.88 -44.63
CA ALA A 271 87.75 83.62 -45.26
C ALA A 271 87.88 84.33 -46.61
N ASP A 272 86.85 84.27 -47.46
CA ASP A 272 86.79 84.95 -48.75
C ASP A 272 86.83 86.47 -48.57
N ALA A 273 86.08 87.02 -47.60
CA ALA A 273 86.14 88.44 -47.27
C ALA A 273 87.53 88.86 -46.74
N ALA A 274 88.21 88.02 -45.97
CA ALA A 274 89.58 88.26 -45.52
C ALA A 274 90.57 88.22 -46.70
N ALA A 275 90.41 87.26 -47.62
CA ALA A 275 91.21 87.17 -48.83
C ALA A 275 91.02 88.40 -49.73
N ALA A 276 89.77 88.80 -49.98
CA ALA A 276 89.43 90.00 -50.75
C ALA A 276 89.99 91.28 -50.10
N ARG A 277 89.95 91.40 -48.76
CA ARG A 277 90.62 92.50 -48.04
C ARG A 277 92.14 92.47 -48.27
N GLY A 278 92.77 91.30 -48.17
CA GLY A 278 94.20 91.15 -48.46
C GLY A 278 94.58 91.47 -49.90
N GLU A 279 93.76 91.10 -50.88
CA GLU A 279 93.96 91.48 -52.30
C GLU A 279 93.80 92.98 -52.51
N LEU A 280 92.80 93.59 -51.87
CA LEU A 280 92.56 95.03 -51.91
C LEU A 280 93.71 95.80 -51.26
N ASP A 281 94.25 95.32 -50.14
CA ASP A 281 95.44 95.91 -49.51
C ASP A 281 96.67 95.76 -50.41
N ARG A 282 96.90 94.60 -51.04
CA ARG A 282 97.97 94.44 -52.06
C ARG A 282 97.75 95.34 -53.28
N ALA A 283 96.51 95.55 -53.71
CA ALA A 283 96.19 96.45 -54.81
C ALA A 283 96.48 97.91 -54.41
N ARG A 284 96.16 98.31 -53.18
CA ARG A 284 96.51 99.62 -52.62
C ARG A 284 98.02 99.81 -52.50
N GLU A 285 98.74 98.79 -52.02
CA GLU A 285 100.21 98.80 -51.96
C GLU A 285 100.83 98.93 -53.36
N ARG A 286 100.35 98.17 -54.34
CA ARG A 286 100.79 98.29 -55.75
C ARG A 286 100.50 99.68 -56.30
N LEU A 287 99.30 100.21 -56.07
CA LEU A 287 98.94 101.57 -56.51
C LEU A 287 99.83 102.61 -55.83
N ALA A 288 100.09 102.49 -54.53
CA ALA A 288 101.01 103.37 -53.80
C ALA A 288 102.45 103.27 -54.32
N ALA A 289 102.91 102.05 -54.65
CA ALA A 289 104.21 101.82 -55.25
C ALA A 289 104.31 102.41 -56.67
N GLU A 290 103.27 102.27 -57.49
CA GLU A 290 103.17 102.90 -58.81
C GLU A 290 103.15 104.42 -58.70
N GLN A 291 102.39 104.98 -57.76
CA GLN A 291 102.37 106.41 -57.48
C GLN A 291 103.74 106.91 -57.02
N ALA A 292 104.43 106.18 -56.13
CA ALA A 292 105.80 106.50 -55.70
C ALA A 292 106.83 106.39 -56.85
N ALA A 293 106.68 105.38 -57.72
CA ALA A 293 107.51 105.24 -58.90
C ALA A 293 107.27 106.38 -59.90
N ARG A 294 106.00 106.81 -60.04
CA ARG A 294 105.61 107.93 -60.90
C ARG A 294 106.12 109.26 -60.35
N THR A 295 105.97 109.54 -59.06
CA THR A 295 106.53 110.77 -58.46
C THR A 295 108.05 110.78 -58.55
N LEU A 296 108.72 109.63 -58.41
CA LEU A 296 110.16 109.52 -58.63
C LEU A 296 110.54 109.76 -60.11
N ALA A 297 109.75 109.25 -61.06
CA ALA A 297 109.96 109.47 -62.49
C ALA A 297 109.71 110.93 -62.88
N GLU A 298 108.67 111.56 -62.34
CA GLU A 298 108.38 112.98 -62.48
C GLU A 298 109.52 113.83 -61.89
N ALA A 299 109.99 113.53 -60.69
CA ALA A 299 111.16 114.21 -60.09
C ALA A 299 112.45 114.03 -60.92
N ARG A 300 112.67 112.84 -61.51
CA ARG A 300 113.80 112.60 -62.44
C ARG A 300 113.65 113.38 -63.74
N ALA A 301 112.43 113.51 -64.27
CA ALA A 301 112.15 114.31 -65.46
C ALA A 301 112.39 115.80 -65.18
N GLU A 302 111.90 116.32 -64.06
CA GLU A 302 112.17 117.69 -63.60
C GLU A 302 113.68 117.93 -63.40
N HIS A 303 114.40 116.97 -62.83
CA HIS A 303 115.85 117.07 -62.67
C HIS A 303 116.59 117.06 -64.01
N ALA A 304 116.20 116.18 -64.95
CA ALA A 304 116.75 116.15 -66.30
C ALA A 304 116.42 117.41 -67.10
N GLU A 305 115.25 118.02 -66.89
CA GLU A 305 114.89 119.32 -67.46
C GLU A 305 115.73 120.46 -66.87
N ALA A 306 115.98 120.44 -65.56
CA ALA A 306 116.88 121.38 -64.89
C ALA A 306 118.33 121.24 -65.41
N ASP A 307 118.83 120.01 -65.59
CA ASP A 307 120.15 119.74 -66.18
C ASP A 307 120.24 120.20 -67.64
N ARG A 308 119.19 119.99 -68.43
CA ARG A 308 119.10 120.52 -69.81
C ARG A 308 119.04 122.05 -69.84
N ALA A 309 118.36 122.69 -68.89
CA ALA A 309 118.33 124.14 -68.77
C ALA A 309 119.72 124.68 -68.38
N ALA A 310 120.42 124.02 -67.44
CA ALA A 310 121.78 124.35 -67.05
C ALA A 310 122.79 124.13 -68.19
N GLY A 311 122.63 123.05 -68.97
CA GLY A 311 123.43 122.78 -70.16
C GLY A 311 123.22 123.84 -71.26
N ARG A 312 121.98 124.28 -71.49
CA ARG A 312 121.67 125.38 -72.40
C ARG A 312 122.25 126.71 -71.93
N ALA A 313 122.22 126.99 -70.64
CA ALA A 313 122.84 128.19 -70.07
C ALA A 313 124.37 128.20 -70.27
N ARG A 314 125.05 127.06 -70.04
CA ARG A 314 126.49 126.93 -70.29
C ARG A 314 126.84 127.05 -71.77
N LEU A 315 126.00 126.51 -72.67
CA LEU A 315 126.16 126.66 -74.12
C LEU A 315 126.08 128.14 -74.53
N ALA A 316 125.05 128.85 -74.06
CA ALA A 316 124.91 130.28 -74.33
C ALA A 316 126.09 131.10 -73.77
N GLU A 317 126.62 130.71 -72.61
CA GLU A 317 127.82 131.32 -72.03
C GLU A 317 129.08 131.04 -72.87
N THR A 318 129.25 129.82 -73.39
CA THR A 318 130.36 129.50 -74.31
C THR A 318 130.24 130.20 -75.66
N GLU A 319 129.03 130.41 -76.17
CA GLU A 319 128.79 131.18 -77.40
C GLU A 319 129.13 132.66 -77.20
N ASP A 320 128.76 133.24 -76.05
CA ASP A 320 129.13 134.62 -75.68
C ASP A 320 130.65 134.78 -75.49
N GLN A 321 131.32 133.77 -74.91
CA GLN A 321 132.78 133.73 -74.81
C GLN A 321 133.46 133.61 -76.20
N LEU A 322 132.88 132.84 -77.12
CA LEU A 322 133.37 132.72 -78.50
C LEU A 322 133.19 134.02 -79.29
N ALA A 323 132.04 134.69 -79.14
CA ALA A 323 131.77 135.97 -79.77
C ALA A 323 132.76 137.06 -79.28
N LYS A 324 133.08 137.05 -77.98
CA LYS A 324 134.10 137.95 -77.39
C LYS A 324 135.52 137.63 -77.87
N ALA A 325 135.84 136.36 -78.10
CA ALA A 325 137.14 135.95 -78.65
C ALA A 325 137.27 136.36 -80.13
N HIS A 326 136.22 136.21 -80.93
CA HIS A 326 136.18 136.67 -82.32
C HIS A 326 136.36 138.20 -82.44
N ALA A 327 135.63 138.98 -81.65
CA ALA A 327 135.78 140.44 -81.63
C ALA A 327 137.20 140.91 -81.28
N ARG A 328 137.93 140.13 -80.47
CA ARG A 328 139.32 140.43 -80.08
C ARG A 328 140.34 140.09 -81.18
N VAL A 329 140.04 139.11 -82.03
CA VAL A 329 140.86 138.77 -83.19
C VAL A 329 140.68 139.82 -84.30
N ASP A 330 139.44 140.28 -84.52
CA ASP A 330 139.13 141.31 -85.52
C ASP A 330 139.82 142.65 -85.22
N LEU A 331 139.93 143.02 -83.95
CA LEU A 331 140.63 144.23 -83.49
C LEU A 331 142.17 144.17 -83.69
N LEU A 332 142.77 142.98 -83.63
CA LEU A 332 144.22 142.80 -83.78
C LEU A 332 144.68 142.73 -85.24
N LEU A 333 143.77 142.45 -86.17
CA LEU A 333 144.04 142.45 -87.61
C LEU A 333 143.92 143.85 -88.23
N ALA A 334 143.25 144.80 -87.56
CA ALA A 334 143.03 146.16 -88.05
C ALA A 334 144.24 147.12 -87.91
N ASP A 335 145.27 146.78 -87.12
CA ASP A 335 146.38 147.70 -86.79
C ASP A 335 147.68 147.45 -87.59
N ARG A 336 147.66 146.60 -88.64
CA ARG A 336 148.88 146.12 -89.33
C ARG A 336 148.96 146.29 -90.85
N ALA A 337 148.10 147.07 -91.53
CA ALA A 337 148.26 147.27 -92.97
C ALA A 337 147.72 148.61 -93.50
N THR A 338 148.67 149.51 -93.81
CA THR A 338 148.58 150.50 -94.90
C THR A 338 149.03 149.82 -96.21
N ASP A 339 148.46 150.26 -97.33
CA ASP A 339 148.84 150.02 -98.75
C ASP A 339 148.18 148.85 -99.56
N ALA A 340 147.02 149.18 -100.17
CA ALA A 340 146.59 149.00 -101.59
C ALA A 340 146.57 147.59 -102.28
N PRO A 341 145.94 147.43 -103.48
CA PRO A 341 144.60 147.79 -103.98
C PRO A 341 143.82 146.58 -104.57
N ASP A 342 142.56 146.81 -104.98
CA ASP A 342 141.81 146.23 -106.12
C ASP A 342 142.03 144.77 -106.59
N GLN A 343 140.97 143.94 -106.54
CA GLN A 343 140.35 143.20 -107.68
C GLN A 343 139.56 141.93 -107.26
N ASP A 344 138.25 142.05 -107.41
CA ASP A 344 137.38 141.28 -108.31
C ASP A 344 137.01 139.79 -108.05
N ALA A 345 135.69 139.59 -108.09
CA ALA A 345 134.88 138.45 -108.57
C ALA A 345 134.97 137.05 -107.92
N GLY A 346 133.79 136.51 -107.55
CA GLY A 346 133.58 135.05 -107.54
C GLY A 346 132.46 134.47 -106.66
N ASP A 347 131.22 134.69 -107.09
CA ASP A 347 129.98 133.89 -106.87
C ASP A 347 130.17 132.39 -107.28
N PRO A 348 129.17 131.46 -107.25
CA PRO A 348 128.10 131.12 -106.30
C PRO A 348 127.87 129.58 -106.08
N ALA A 349 126.80 129.27 -105.31
CA ALA A 349 125.74 128.27 -105.60
C ALA A 349 125.73 126.88 -104.91
N SER A 350 124.77 126.72 -103.97
CA SER A 350 123.65 125.73 -103.91
C SER A 350 123.92 124.19 -103.97
N PRO A 351 122.93 123.30 -103.69
CA PRO A 351 121.71 123.33 -102.83
C PRO A 351 121.39 121.98 -102.10
N SER A 352 120.20 121.91 -101.44
CA SER A 352 119.27 120.74 -101.34
C SER A 352 119.70 119.52 -100.49
N GLY A 353 118.88 118.87 -99.64
CA GLY A 353 117.42 118.73 -99.52
C GLY A 353 117.01 117.23 -99.60
N ALA A 354 115.97 116.82 -98.84
CA ALA A 354 115.28 115.50 -98.76
C ALA A 354 115.89 114.43 -97.80
N GLU A 355 115.17 113.58 -97.04
CA GLU A 355 113.77 113.10 -97.04
C GLU A 355 113.45 112.34 -95.71
N GLU A 356 112.16 112.15 -95.41
CA GLU A 356 111.44 111.45 -94.30
C GLU A 356 111.39 109.89 -94.45
N PRO A 357 110.55 109.04 -93.78
CA PRO A 357 109.90 109.00 -92.43
C PRO A 357 109.83 107.57 -91.77
N ALA A 358 109.15 107.41 -90.60
CA ALA A 358 107.96 106.52 -90.37
C ALA A 358 107.81 105.81 -88.98
N ALA A 359 106.70 106.15 -88.29
CA ALA A 359 105.70 105.40 -87.47
C ALA A 359 106.07 104.15 -86.62
N GLY A 360 105.46 103.83 -85.47
CA GLY A 360 104.26 104.34 -84.80
C GLY A 360 103.32 103.19 -84.37
N ALA A 361 103.15 103.04 -83.04
CA ALA A 361 102.21 102.20 -82.25
C ALA A 361 102.42 100.67 -82.18
#